data_AF-A0A919VU44-F1
#
_entry.id   AF-A0A919VU44-F1
#
_cell.length_a   1.000
_cell.length_b   1.000
_cell.length_c   1.000
_cell.angle_alpha   90.00
_cell.angle_beta   90.00
_cell.angle_gamma   90.00
#
_symmetry.space_group_name_H-M   'P 1'
#
loop_
_entity.id
_entity.type
_entity.pdbx_description
1 polymer ?
#
loop_
_entity_poly.entity_id
_entity_poly.type
_entity_poly.pdbx_seq_one_letter_code
_entity_poly.pdbx_strand_id
1 'polypeptide(L)'
;MPRSLSAFTLCVLIAGSLLAAGTVVGCSSPSAEPVPAPLASPSPAPAASAAPVDEPPGAIACDKAVRAVSEASLMNPGVVADITAASGTADAPVADAAQTLSTAYTRAVAAHGTDAEPDAVAAVSAAAAELVAICGDSGLETVG
;
A
#
# COMPACT_ATOMS: atom_id res chain seq x y z
N MET A 1 22.51 -33.45 24.36
CA MET A 1 21.63 -34.31 23.54
C MET A 1 21.19 -33.48 22.33
N PRO A 2 21.15 -34.07 21.12
CA PRO A 2 21.26 -33.38 19.80
C PRO A 2 20.05 -32.48 19.52
N ARG A 3 20.20 -31.24 19.01
CA ARG A 3 20.51 -30.80 17.63
C ARG A 3 19.55 -31.31 16.54
N SER A 4 19.05 -30.34 15.77
CA SER A 4 18.73 -30.44 14.33
C SER A 4 17.32 -30.90 13.96
N LEU A 5 16.80 -30.31 12.86
CA LEU A 5 15.58 -30.65 12.08
C LEU A 5 14.34 -29.76 12.28
N SER A 6 14.42 -28.46 11.99
CA SER A 6 13.23 -27.77 11.42
C SER A 6 13.59 -26.49 10.64
N ALA A 7 14.75 -26.47 9.98
CA ALA A 7 15.24 -25.32 9.22
C ALA A 7 15.41 -25.60 7.71
N PHE A 8 14.90 -26.73 7.21
CA PHE A 8 15.12 -27.15 5.81
C PHE A 8 13.89 -27.04 4.89
N THR A 9 12.75 -26.56 5.38
CA THR A 9 11.51 -26.46 4.58
C THR A 9 11.27 -25.04 4.04
N LEU A 10 12.34 -24.29 3.70
CA LEU A 10 12.26 -22.90 3.24
C LEU A 10 12.99 -22.61 1.89
N CYS A 11 13.33 -23.63 1.08
CA CYS A 11 14.17 -23.43 -0.12
C CYS A 11 13.53 -23.71 -1.50
N VAL A 12 12.22 -23.94 -1.65
CA VAL A 12 11.68 -24.47 -2.94
C VAL A 12 10.63 -23.61 -3.66
N LEU A 13 10.18 -22.45 -3.16
CA LEU A 13 9.05 -21.72 -3.78
C LEU A 13 9.36 -20.35 -4.41
N ILE A 14 10.63 -20.04 -4.74
CA ILE A 14 11.01 -18.79 -5.42
C ILE A 14 11.51 -19.03 -6.86
N ALA A 15 10.86 -19.95 -7.59
CA ALA A 15 11.18 -20.24 -8.99
C ALA A 15 9.91 -20.52 -9.80
N GLY A 16 9.45 -19.51 -10.54
CA GLY A 16 8.31 -19.58 -11.46
C GLY A 16 7.19 -18.64 -11.01
N SER A 17 7.04 -17.45 -11.58
CA SER A 17 6.61 -17.32 -12.97
C SER A 17 6.82 -15.87 -13.46
N LEU A 18 7.96 -15.58 -14.10
CA LEU A 18 8.07 -14.46 -15.04
C LEU A 18 7.97 -15.05 -16.45
N LEU A 19 6.77 -15.12 -17.05
CA LEU A 19 6.63 -15.42 -18.48
C LEU A 19 5.22 -15.09 -19.01
N ALA A 20 5.06 -13.93 -19.65
CA ALA A 20 4.14 -13.65 -20.77
C ALA A 20 4.26 -12.14 -21.09
N ALA A 21 4.97 -11.65 -22.10
CA ALA A 21 4.86 -11.87 -23.56
C ALA A 21 3.44 -11.58 -24.09
N GLY A 22 3.28 -10.41 -24.72
CA GLY A 22 2.04 -9.97 -25.37
C GLY A 22 2.24 -8.75 -26.26
N THR A 23 3.10 -8.88 -27.28
CA THR A 23 3.25 -7.95 -28.40
C THR A 23 2.03 -8.03 -29.33
N VAL A 24 1.32 -6.93 -29.57
CA VAL A 24 0.39 -6.80 -30.71
C VAL A 24 0.96 -5.82 -31.74
N VAL A 25 1.47 -6.40 -32.82
CA VAL A 25 1.70 -5.78 -34.14
C VAL A 25 0.30 -5.68 -34.80
N GLY A 26 -0.17 -4.54 -35.30
CA GLY A 26 0.18 -3.96 -36.60
C GLY A 26 -0.85 -4.35 -37.68
N CYS A 27 -1.63 -3.40 -38.21
CA CYS A 27 -2.15 -3.47 -39.59
C CYS A 27 -2.55 -2.07 -40.12
N SER A 28 -1.92 -1.68 -41.21
CA SER A 28 -2.10 -0.42 -41.93
C SER A 28 -3.19 -0.52 -43.01
N SER A 29 -3.85 0.60 -43.32
CA SER A 29 -4.01 1.00 -44.73
C SER A 29 -4.35 2.51 -44.87
N PRO A 30 -3.80 3.18 -45.90
CA PRO A 30 -3.94 4.61 -46.14
C PRO A 30 -5.15 4.93 -47.03
N SER A 31 -5.78 6.09 -46.80
CA SER A 31 -6.71 6.69 -47.76
C SER A 31 -6.42 8.20 -47.85
N ALA A 32 -6.24 8.68 -49.07
CA ALA A 32 -5.68 9.97 -49.42
C ALA A 32 -6.66 11.16 -49.25
N GLU A 33 -6.06 12.29 -48.88
CA GLU A 33 -6.39 13.73 -49.08
C GLU A 33 -7.79 14.17 -49.57
N PRO A 34 -8.30 15.28 -48.99
CA PRO A 34 -7.89 16.60 -49.49
C PRO A 34 -7.57 17.63 -48.40
N VAL A 35 -6.64 18.53 -48.73
CA VAL A 35 -6.23 19.72 -47.97
C VAL A 35 -7.30 20.82 -48.02
N PRO A 36 -7.66 21.41 -46.85
CA PRO A 36 -8.05 22.81 -46.79
C PRO A 36 -7.20 23.62 -45.79
N ALA A 37 -6.71 24.76 -46.29
CA ALA A 37 -6.24 26.01 -45.65
C ALA A 37 -5.85 26.07 -44.14
N PRO A 38 -4.79 26.85 -43.79
CA PRO A 38 -4.39 27.05 -42.40
C PRO A 38 -5.38 27.99 -41.69
N LEU A 39 -6.25 27.42 -40.86
CA LEU A 39 -7.03 28.18 -39.88
C LEU A 39 -6.35 28.07 -38.53
N ALA A 40 -5.97 29.25 -38.03
CA ALA A 40 -5.42 29.61 -36.73
C ALA A 40 -5.43 28.52 -35.64
N SER A 41 -4.23 28.29 -35.07
CA SER A 41 -4.01 27.57 -33.83
C SER A 41 -5.03 27.95 -32.75
N PRO A 42 -5.86 27.02 -32.25
CA PRO A 42 -6.37 27.17 -30.91
C PRO A 42 -5.18 26.98 -29.98
N SER A 43 -4.71 28.07 -29.38
CA SER A 43 -3.86 28.00 -28.19
C SER A 43 -4.59 27.09 -27.19
N PRO A 44 -4.08 25.91 -26.82
CA PRO A 44 -4.66 25.19 -25.70
C PRO A 44 -4.50 26.11 -24.48
N ALA A 45 -5.65 26.53 -23.96
CA ALA A 45 -5.73 27.21 -22.68
C ALA A 45 -4.94 26.40 -21.64
N PRO A 46 -4.30 27.05 -20.65
CA PRO A 46 -3.63 26.33 -19.58
C PRO A 46 -4.60 25.31 -19.02
N ALA A 47 -4.23 24.02 -19.11
CA ALA A 47 -4.97 22.93 -18.52
C ALA A 47 -5.28 23.35 -17.09
N ALA A 48 -6.58 23.48 -16.77
CA ALA A 48 -7.03 23.72 -15.43
C ALA A 48 -6.36 22.67 -14.56
N SER A 49 -5.40 23.09 -13.72
CA SER A 49 -4.86 22.24 -12.67
C SER A 49 -6.06 21.64 -11.95
N ALA A 50 -6.17 20.31 -11.99
CA ALA A 50 -7.16 19.61 -11.18
C ALA A 50 -7.01 20.15 -9.76
N ALA A 51 -8.12 20.66 -9.20
CA ALA A 51 -8.14 21.04 -7.80
C ALA A 51 -7.64 19.84 -6.99
N PRO A 52 -6.81 20.03 -5.95
CA PRO A 52 -6.43 18.93 -5.08
C PRO A 52 -7.74 18.31 -4.57
N VAL A 53 -7.95 17.04 -4.93
CA VAL A 53 -9.05 16.26 -4.36
C VAL A 53 -8.69 16.16 -2.88
N ASP A 54 -9.53 16.73 -2.04
CA ASP A 54 -9.37 16.66 -0.58
C ASP A 54 -9.59 15.20 -0.18
N GLU A 55 -8.52 14.41 -0.20
CA GLU A 55 -8.55 13.02 0.22
C GLU A 55 -8.77 12.98 1.73
N PRO A 56 -9.79 12.27 2.21
CA PRO A 56 -10.07 12.23 3.63
C PRO A 56 -8.88 11.58 4.34
N PRO A 57 -8.46 12.10 5.50
CA PRO A 57 -7.28 11.59 6.22
C PRO A 57 -7.35 10.09 6.53
N GLY A 58 -8.56 9.55 6.70
CA GLY A 58 -8.79 8.10 6.82
C GLY A 58 -8.33 7.31 5.60
N ALA A 59 -8.54 7.80 4.38
CA ALA A 59 -8.07 7.13 3.15
C ALA A 59 -6.55 7.07 3.08
N ILE A 60 -5.87 8.18 3.41
CA ILE A 60 -4.40 8.25 3.42
C ILE A 60 -3.82 7.28 4.47
N ALA A 61 -4.42 7.20 5.65
CA ALA A 61 -3.99 6.25 6.68
C ALA A 61 -4.19 4.80 6.23
N CYS A 62 -5.33 4.52 5.57
CA CYS A 62 -5.66 3.21 5.04
C CYS A 62 -4.72 2.75 3.92
N ASP A 63 -4.44 3.60 2.93
CA ASP A 63 -3.45 3.31 1.87
C ASP A 63 -2.10 2.94 2.48
N LYS A 64 -1.60 3.77 3.41
CA LYS A 64 -0.32 3.51 4.07
C LYS A 64 -0.31 2.18 4.82
N ALA A 65 -1.40 1.85 5.52
CA ALA A 65 -1.51 0.60 6.25
C ALA A 65 -1.56 -0.62 5.32
N VAL A 66 -2.37 -0.57 4.25
CA VAL A 66 -2.48 -1.64 3.25
C VAL A 66 -1.15 -1.86 2.54
N ARG A 67 -0.48 -0.77 2.12
CA ARG A 67 0.85 -0.85 1.52
C ARG A 67 1.87 -1.45 2.49
N ALA A 68 1.89 -0.99 3.74
CA ALA A 68 2.83 -1.49 4.73
C ALA A 68 2.64 -3.00 5.04
N VAL A 69 1.38 -3.46 5.09
CA VAL A 69 1.07 -4.89 5.23
C VAL A 69 1.51 -5.67 3.99
N SER A 70 1.20 -5.17 2.80
CA SER A 70 1.53 -5.83 1.53
C SER A 70 3.04 -5.95 1.29
N GLU A 71 3.81 -4.95 1.73
CA GLU A 71 5.28 -4.93 1.65
C GLU A 71 5.95 -5.62 2.85
N ALA A 72 5.18 -6.11 3.83
CA ALA A 72 5.68 -6.62 5.10
C ALA A 72 6.63 -5.64 5.83
N SER A 73 6.36 -4.34 5.72
CA SER A 73 7.23 -3.25 6.18
C SER A 73 6.83 -2.63 7.52
N LEU A 74 5.83 -3.18 8.21
CA LEU A 74 5.34 -2.65 9.51
C LEU A 74 6.42 -2.56 10.60
N MET A 75 7.45 -3.39 10.54
CA MET A 75 8.58 -3.34 11.48
C MET A 75 9.71 -2.40 11.06
N ASN A 76 9.58 -1.75 9.90
CA ASN A 76 10.54 -0.74 9.48
C ASN A 76 10.35 0.54 10.32
N PRO A 77 11.44 1.17 10.77
CA PRO A 77 11.36 2.38 11.56
C PRO A 77 10.64 3.48 10.77
N GLY A 78 9.67 4.12 11.42
CA GLY A 78 8.91 5.24 10.86
C GLY A 78 7.58 4.84 10.21
N VAL A 79 7.41 3.60 9.72
CA VAL A 79 6.18 3.19 9.00
C VAL A 79 4.93 3.31 9.87
N VAL A 80 4.96 2.75 11.08
CA VAL A 80 3.80 2.83 12.01
C VAL A 80 3.58 4.26 12.50
N ALA A 81 4.63 5.05 12.65
CA ALA A 81 4.51 6.47 13.00
C ALA A 81 3.83 7.26 11.88
N ASP A 82 4.16 6.99 10.62
CA ASP A 82 3.57 7.63 9.44
C ASP A 82 2.09 7.27 9.25
N ILE A 83 1.71 6.02 9.58
CA ILE A 83 0.31 5.58 9.62
C ILE A 83 -0.44 6.32 10.72
N THR A 84 0.12 6.36 11.93
CA THR A 84 -0.50 7.03 13.09
C THR A 84 -0.64 8.54 12.88
N ALA A 85 0.35 9.16 12.23
CA ALA A 85 0.30 10.58 11.90
C ALA A 85 -0.78 10.87 10.85
N ALA A 86 -0.90 10.01 9.83
CA ALA A 86 -1.96 10.14 8.82
C ALA A 86 -3.36 9.90 9.41
N SER A 87 -3.49 9.02 10.39
CA SER A 87 -4.76 8.78 11.08
C SER A 87 -5.11 9.84 12.12
N GLY A 88 -4.22 10.79 12.43
CA GLY A 88 -4.41 11.76 13.53
C GLY A 88 -5.62 12.69 13.37
N THR A 89 -6.12 12.85 12.14
CA THR A 89 -7.35 13.59 11.82
C THR A 89 -8.44 12.69 11.24
N ALA A 90 -8.23 11.37 11.22
CA ALA A 90 -9.25 10.42 10.82
C ALA A 90 -10.29 10.25 11.93
N ASP A 91 -11.54 10.00 11.56
CA ASP A 91 -12.59 9.66 12.51
C ASP A 91 -12.39 8.23 13.07
N ALA A 92 -13.01 7.97 14.21
CA ALA A 92 -13.20 6.60 14.67
C ALA A 92 -14.07 5.85 13.64
N PRO A 93 -13.78 4.57 13.33
CA PRO A 93 -12.87 3.65 14.05
C PRO A 93 -11.40 3.65 13.59
N VAL A 94 -11.05 4.36 12.51
CA VAL A 94 -9.70 4.29 11.91
C VAL A 94 -8.61 4.80 12.86
N ALA A 95 -8.86 5.92 13.54
CA ALA A 95 -7.91 6.49 14.49
C ALA A 95 -7.61 5.54 15.68
N ASP A 96 -8.64 4.85 16.19
CA ASP A 96 -8.49 3.93 17.32
C ASP A 96 -7.70 2.67 16.94
N ALA A 97 -7.93 2.14 15.74
CA ALA A 97 -7.19 1.02 15.20
C ALA A 97 -5.71 1.37 14.94
N ALA A 98 -5.44 2.56 14.39
CA ALA A 98 -4.07 3.06 14.20
C ALA A 98 -3.33 3.25 15.54
N GLN A 99 -4.01 3.74 16.58
CA GLN A 99 -3.44 3.87 17.91
C GLN A 99 -3.14 2.49 18.55
N THR A 100 -4.01 1.51 18.31
CA THR A 100 -3.80 0.12 18.73
C THR A 100 -2.56 -0.48 18.05
N LEU A 101 -2.41 -0.27 16.74
CA LEU A 101 -1.22 -0.65 15.98
C LEU A 101 0.06 0.00 16.54
N SER A 102 0.03 1.31 16.82
CA SER A 102 1.16 2.05 17.41
C SER A 102 1.58 1.50 18.77
N THR A 103 0.60 1.15 19.61
CA THR A 103 0.83 0.53 20.92
C THR A 103 1.46 -0.87 20.76
N ALA A 104 0.95 -1.69 19.84
CA ALA A 104 1.52 -3.01 19.56
C ALA A 104 2.96 -2.90 19.05
N TYR A 105 3.24 -1.96 18.14
CA TYR A 105 4.58 -1.72 17.60
C TYR A 105 5.56 -1.33 18.71
N THR A 106 5.16 -0.43 19.61
CA THR A 106 6.00 -0.02 20.74
C THR A 106 6.36 -1.22 21.63
N ARG A 107 5.41 -2.13 21.86
CA ARG A 107 5.67 -3.37 22.61
C ARG A 107 6.59 -4.32 21.86
N ALA A 108 6.43 -4.46 20.55
CA ALA A 108 7.31 -5.28 19.72
C ALA A 108 8.76 -4.77 19.73
N VAL A 109 8.96 -3.44 19.59
CA VAL A 109 10.29 -2.82 19.69
C VAL A 109 10.89 -3.04 21.08
N ALA A 110 10.09 -2.91 22.15
CA ALA A 110 10.57 -3.14 23.51
C ALA A 110 10.90 -4.62 23.81
N ALA A 111 10.20 -5.55 23.16
CA ALA A 111 10.42 -6.99 23.29
C ALA A 111 11.58 -7.51 22.43
N HIS A 112 12.22 -6.66 21.61
CA HIS A 112 13.25 -7.07 20.68
C HIS A 112 14.44 -7.77 21.39
N GLY A 113 14.82 -8.94 20.89
CA GLY A 113 15.86 -9.81 21.44
C GLY A 113 15.45 -10.59 22.69
N THR A 114 14.17 -10.61 23.04
CA THR A 114 13.63 -11.36 24.19
C THR A 114 12.75 -12.52 23.73
N ASP A 115 12.45 -13.44 24.64
CA ASP A 115 11.53 -14.56 24.37
C ASP A 115 10.10 -14.11 24.04
N ALA A 116 9.74 -12.86 24.34
CA ALA A 116 8.43 -12.27 24.06
C ALA A 116 8.33 -11.62 22.67
N GLU A 117 9.44 -11.48 21.93
CA GLU A 117 9.46 -10.88 20.59
C GLU A 117 8.44 -11.50 19.61
N PRO A 118 8.34 -12.83 19.43
CA PRO A 118 7.44 -13.41 18.43
C PRO A 118 5.96 -13.10 18.71
N ASP A 119 5.56 -13.13 19.98
CA ASP A 119 4.18 -12.80 20.37
C ASP A 119 3.89 -11.31 20.16
N ALA A 120 4.85 -10.43 20.43
CA ALA A 120 4.70 -9.01 20.22
C ALA A 120 4.61 -8.65 18.72
N VAL A 121 5.40 -9.31 17.87
CA VAL A 121 5.31 -9.18 16.40
C VAL A 121 3.97 -9.72 15.87
N ALA A 122 3.48 -10.83 16.41
CA ALA A 122 2.16 -11.37 16.08
C ALA A 122 1.04 -10.38 16.46
N ALA A 123 1.16 -9.70 17.60
CA ALA A 123 0.22 -8.66 18.02
C ALA A 123 0.20 -7.46 17.07
N VAL A 124 1.36 -7.04 16.53
CA VAL A 124 1.41 -5.98 15.49
C VAL A 124 0.70 -6.43 14.23
N SER A 125 0.93 -7.66 13.81
CA SER A 125 0.29 -8.22 12.61
C SER A 125 -1.24 -8.29 12.78
N ALA A 126 -1.71 -8.68 13.96
CA ALA A 126 -3.14 -8.72 14.28
C ALA A 126 -3.76 -7.31 14.26
N ALA A 127 -3.12 -6.33 14.89
CA ALA A 127 -3.59 -4.95 14.91
C ALA A 127 -3.60 -4.32 13.50
N ALA A 128 -2.60 -4.63 12.67
CA ALA A 128 -2.56 -4.15 11.29
C ALA A 128 -3.66 -4.79 10.44
N ALA A 129 -3.92 -6.09 10.62
CA ALA A 129 -5.01 -6.77 9.93
C ALA A 129 -6.39 -6.19 10.31
N GLU A 130 -6.59 -5.82 11.58
CA GLU A 130 -7.81 -5.16 12.04
C GLU A 130 -7.98 -3.77 11.42
N LEU A 131 -6.90 -2.97 11.37
CA LEU A 131 -6.90 -1.68 10.69
C LEU A 131 -7.26 -1.83 9.20
N VAL A 132 -6.65 -2.79 8.50
CA VAL A 132 -6.97 -3.05 7.08
C VAL A 132 -8.42 -3.51 6.90
N ALA A 133 -8.93 -4.36 7.79
CA ALA A 133 -10.33 -4.79 7.74
C ALA A 133 -11.30 -3.61 7.91
N ILE A 134 -11.00 -2.69 8.83
CA ILE A 134 -11.77 -1.44 9.02
C ILE A 134 -11.73 -0.57 7.78
N CYS A 135 -10.56 -0.45 7.14
CA CYS A 135 -10.39 0.31 5.90
C CYS A 135 -11.26 -0.24 4.76
N GLY A 136 -11.35 -1.57 4.64
CA GLY A 136 -12.19 -2.22 3.63
C GLY A 136 -13.68 -2.11 3.91
N ASP A 137 -14.12 -2.26 5.16
CA ASP A 137 -15.51 -2.05 5.55
C ASP A 137 -15.96 -0.60 5.31
N SER A 138 -15.04 0.35 5.50
CA SER A 138 -15.29 1.79 5.28
C SER A 138 -15.22 2.20 3.80
N GLY A 139 -14.80 1.30 2.90
CA GLY A 139 -14.59 1.60 1.47
C GLY A 139 -13.41 2.53 1.17
N LEU A 140 -12.54 2.76 2.16
CA LEU A 140 -11.45 3.75 2.09
C LEU A 140 -10.22 3.28 1.30
N GLU A 141 -10.15 1.99 0.96
CA GLU A 141 -9.06 1.40 0.17
C GLU A 141 -9.13 1.72 -1.33
N THR A 142 -10.25 2.26 -1.83
CA THR A 142 -10.47 2.53 -3.27
C THR A 142 -10.39 4.01 -3.65
N VAL A 143 -10.23 4.88 -2.66
CA VAL A 143 -10.24 6.35 -2.83
C VAL A 143 -8.84 6.98 -2.77
N GLY A 144 -7.81 6.20 -2.43
CA GLY A 144 -6.39 6.59 -2.44
C GLY A 144 -5.64 6.08 -3.66
#